data_AF-A0A1V4LUK5-F1
#
_entry.id   AF-A0A1V4LUK5-F1
#
_cell.length_a   1.000
_cell.length_b   1.000
_cell.length_c   1.000
_cell.angle_alpha   90.00
_cell.angle_beta   90.00
_cell.angle_gamma   90.00
#
_symmetry.space_group_name_H-M   'P 1'
#
loop_
_entity.id
_entity.type
_entity.pdbx_description
1 polymer ?
#
loop_
_entity_poly.entity_id
_entity_poly.type
_entity_poly.pdbx_seq_one_letter_code
_entity_poly.pdbx_strand_id
1 'polypeptide(L)'
;MDEIEILSLSPGGRYRVEAAVWEAGNSHWVYLPHIIDTEQDTCLFKFADRRWSLDRDTWLSATSLEVMLRKYPGDRMGTGVRVVIDCARRTARCGDGPEIGLSVLEGALEAMLVRGY
;
A
#
# COMPACT_ATOMS: atom_id res chain seq x y z
N MET A 1 -11.47 4.93 -17.48
CA MET A 1 -11.31 3.57 -16.98
C MET A 1 -10.00 3.61 -16.24
N ASP A 2 -9.99 3.45 -14.91
CA ASP A 2 -8.73 3.42 -14.17
C ASP A 2 -7.99 2.15 -14.62
N GLU A 3 -6.79 2.32 -15.18
CA GLU A 3 -5.98 1.20 -15.66
C GLU A 3 -5.40 0.48 -14.45
N ILE A 4 -5.68 -0.82 -14.34
CA ILE A 4 -5.14 -1.67 -13.28
C ILE A 4 -3.83 -2.27 -13.80
N GLU A 5 -2.73 -1.87 -13.18
CA GLU A 5 -1.41 -2.41 -13.47
C GLU A 5 -1.01 -3.41 -12.38
N ILE A 6 -0.50 -4.57 -12.79
CA ILE A 6 0.14 -5.52 -11.88
C ILE A 6 1.56 -5.01 -11.62
N LEU A 7 1.86 -4.69 -10.36
CA LEU A 7 3.17 -4.15 -9.97
C LEU A 7 4.14 -5.26 -9.59
N SER A 8 3.70 -6.23 -8.80
CA SER A 8 4.54 -7.38 -8.41
C SER A 8 3.75 -8.59 -7.94
N LEU A 9 4.44 -9.71 -7.84
CA LEU A 9 3.93 -10.98 -7.34
C LEU A 9 4.81 -11.46 -6.19
N SER A 10 4.19 -12.04 -5.16
CA SER A 10 4.91 -12.72 -4.09
C SER A 10 5.71 -13.91 -4.64
N PRO A 11 6.78 -14.34 -3.96
CA PRO A 11 7.36 -15.65 -4.19
C PRO A 11 6.26 -16.72 -4.14
N GLY A 12 6.13 -17.51 -5.22
CA GLY A 12 5.07 -18.51 -5.39
C GLY A 12 3.76 -17.99 -5.98
N GLY A 13 3.58 -16.67 -6.15
CA GLY A 13 2.48 -16.06 -6.91
C GLY A 13 1.12 -16.00 -6.21
N ARG A 14 1.04 -16.41 -4.93
CA ARG A 14 -0.22 -16.39 -4.17
C ARG A 14 -0.74 -14.99 -3.89
N TYR A 15 0.14 -14.01 -3.69
CA TYR A 15 -0.27 -12.64 -3.47
C TYR A 15 0.24 -11.74 -4.59
N ARG A 16 -0.57 -10.75 -4.95
CA ARG A 16 -0.28 -9.80 -6.01
C ARG A 16 -0.49 -8.38 -5.52
N VAL A 17 0.43 -7.49 -5.88
CA VAL A 17 0.25 -6.06 -5.75
C VAL A 17 -0.21 -5.52 -7.09
N GLU A 18 -1.31 -4.80 -7.08
CA GLU A 18 -1.83 -4.07 -8.23
C GLU A 18 -1.94 -2.60 -7.89
N ALA A 19 -2.01 -1.73 -8.89
CA ALA A 19 -2.39 -0.35 -8.70
C ALA A 19 -3.43 0.11 -9.70
N ALA A 20 -4.42 0.85 -9.21
CA ALA A 20 -5.25 1.71 -10.06
C ALA A 20 -4.47 2.99 -10.35
N VAL A 21 -3.99 3.13 -11.58
CA VAL A 21 -3.10 4.22 -11.99
C VAL A 21 -3.93 5.38 -12.55
N TRP A 22 -3.67 6.59 -12.07
CA TRP A 22 -4.33 7.80 -12.57
C TRP A 22 -3.42 9.04 -12.51
N GLU A 23 -3.61 9.95 -13.46
CA GLU A 23 -2.87 11.21 -13.52
C GLU A 23 -3.54 12.25 -12.60
N ALA A 24 -2.80 12.75 -11.62
CA ALA A 24 -3.25 13.76 -10.65
C ALA A 24 -3.00 15.21 -11.10
N GLY A 25 -2.71 15.40 -12.39
CA GLY A 25 -2.34 16.68 -13.00
C GLY A 25 -0.85 16.98 -12.91
N ASN A 26 -0.37 17.89 -13.75
CA ASN A 26 1.05 18.29 -13.86
C ASN A 26 2.01 17.11 -14.10
N SER A 27 1.57 16.08 -14.83
CA SER A 27 2.34 14.84 -15.05
C SER A 27 2.72 14.10 -13.76
N HIS A 28 2.02 14.37 -12.66
CA HIS A 28 2.13 13.57 -11.45
C HIS A 28 1.18 12.38 -11.52
N TRP A 29 1.73 11.20 -11.28
CA TRP A 29 0.98 9.95 -11.29
C TRP A 29 0.79 9.43 -9.87
N VAL A 30 -0.38 8.83 -9.64
CA VAL A 30 -0.73 8.14 -8.41
C VAL A 30 -0.98 6.67 -8.73
N TYR A 31 -0.26 5.81 -8.02
CA TYR A 31 -0.37 4.36 -8.10
C TYR A 31 -1.14 3.88 -6.87
N LEU A 32 -2.48 3.87 -6.95
CA LEU A 32 -3.33 3.50 -5.80
C LEU A 32 -3.29 1.99 -5.57
N PRO A 33 -2.62 1.48 -4.52
CA PRO A 33 -2.32 0.06 -4.45
C PRO A 33 -3.50 -0.77 -3.92
N HIS A 34 -3.63 -1.97 -4.47
CA HIS A 34 -4.48 -3.06 -4.00
C HIS A 34 -3.64 -4.31 -3.76
N ILE A 35 -3.95 -5.05 -2.70
CA ILE A 35 -3.31 -6.33 -2.38
C ILE A 35 -4.33 -7.44 -2.55
N ILE A 36 -4.04 -8.38 -3.43
CA ILE A 36 -4.94 -9.47 -3.82
C ILE A 36 -4.34 -10.81 -3.39
N ASP A 37 -5.15 -11.68 -2.78
CA ASP A 37 -4.89 -13.12 -2.67
C ASP A 37 -5.45 -13.80 -3.93
N THR A 38 -4.55 -14.32 -4.77
CA THR A 38 -4.88 -14.88 -6.10
C THR A 38 -5.48 -16.28 -6.02
N GLU A 39 -5.23 -17.02 -4.94
CA GLU A 39 -5.82 -18.35 -4.73
C GLU A 39 -7.29 -18.22 -4.31
N GLN A 40 -7.59 -17.22 -3.49
CA GLN A 40 -8.94 -16.98 -2.98
C GLN A 40 -9.75 -16.00 -3.85
N ASP A 41 -9.09 -15.33 -4.80
CA ASP A 41 -9.64 -14.21 -5.58
C ASP A 41 -10.24 -13.12 -4.67
N THR A 42 -9.49 -12.73 -3.64
CA THR A 42 -9.95 -11.74 -2.66
C THR A 42 -9.01 -10.55 -2.54
N CYS A 43 -9.60 -9.35 -2.48
CA CYS A 43 -8.87 -8.15 -2.11
C CYS A 43 -8.64 -8.14 -0.59
N LEU A 44 -7.38 -8.31 -0.18
CA LEU A 44 -6.97 -8.27 1.23
C LEU A 44 -6.94 -6.84 1.76
N PHE A 45 -6.53 -5.89 0.91
CA PHE A 45 -6.44 -4.49 1.27
C PHE A 45 -6.56 -3.58 0.04
N LYS A 46 -7.30 -2.49 0.20
CA LYS A 46 -7.39 -1.37 -0.71
C LYS A 46 -7.60 -0.09 0.08
N PHE A 47 -7.04 1.01 -0.40
CA PHE A 47 -7.32 2.33 0.16
C PHE A 47 -8.72 2.81 -0.25
N ALA A 48 -9.41 3.47 0.68
CA ALA A 48 -10.64 4.21 0.42
C ALA A 48 -10.32 5.59 -0.19
N ASP A 49 -9.30 6.27 0.33
CA ASP A 49 -8.82 7.53 -0.21
C ASP A 49 -7.91 7.30 -1.43
N ARG A 50 -8.34 7.76 -2.60
CA ARG A 50 -7.63 7.62 -3.88
C ARG A 50 -6.28 8.34 -3.93
N ARG A 51 -5.97 9.15 -2.91
CA ARG A 51 -4.77 9.98 -2.83
C ARG A 51 -3.53 9.23 -2.35
N TRP A 52 -3.69 8.00 -1.86
CA TRP A 52 -2.55 7.16 -1.53
C TRP A 52 -1.86 6.64 -2.79
N SER A 53 -0.54 6.75 -2.83
CA SER A 53 0.30 6.22 -3.90
C SER A 53 1.34 5.27 -3.31
N LEU A 54 1.55 4.16 -4.00
CA LEU A 54 2.68 3.28 -3.80
C LEU A 54 3.90 3.81 -4.58
N ASP A 55 5.02 3.99 -3.88
CA ASP A 55 6.28 4.42 -4.51
C ASP A 55 7.25 3.26 -4.70
N ARG A 56 7.19 2.28 -3.80
CA ARG A 56 8.00 1.06 -3.86
C ARG A 56 7.28 -0.07 -3.17
N ASP A 57 7.49 -1.26 -3.69
CA ASP A 57 7.12 -2.51 -3.09
C ASP A 57 8.28 -3.50 -3.13
N THR A 58 8.42 -4.33 -2.10
CA THR A 58 9.47 -5.33 -1.99
C THR A 58 8.95 -6.50 -1.17
N TRP A 59 8.89 -7.68 -1.78
CA TRP A 59 8.55 -8.91 -1.07
C TRP A 59 9.71 -9.35 -0.18
N LEU A 60 9.48 -9.38 1.14
CA LEU A 60 10.43 -9.88 2.12
C LEU A 60 10.35 -11.40 2.28
N SER A 61 9.20 -11.98 1.95
CA SER A 61 8.93 -13.42 1.96
C SER A 61 7.76 -13.73 1.01
N ALA A 62 7.33 -15.00 0.95
CA ALA A 62 6.14 -15.41 0.22
C ALA A 62 4.82 -14.80 0.75
N THR A 63 4.82 -14.22 1.96
CA THR A 63 3.62 -13.68 2.63
C THR A 63 3.80 -12.24 3.13
N SER A 64 5.04 -11.77 3.22
CA SER A 64 5.37 -10.47 3.80
C SER A 64 5.82 -9.50 2.72
N LEU A 65 5.10 -8.38 2.62
CA LEU A 65 5.34 -7.31 1.66
C LEU A 65 5.76 -6.05 2.41
N GLU A 66 6.87 -5.46 2.01
CA GLU A 66 7.22 -4.11 2.41
C GLU A 66 6.81 -3.11 1.34
N VAL A 67 6.16 -2.02 1.74
CA VAL A 67 5.74 -0.94 0.85
C VAL A 67 6.21 0.41 1.37
N MET A 68 6.49 1.31 0.44
CA MET A 68 6.64 2.73 0.69
C MET A 68 5.43 3.47 0.14
N LEU A 69 4.73 4.18 1.02
CA LEU A 69 3.47 4.84 0.70
C LEU A 69 3.58 6.35 0.88
N ARG A 70 3.00 7.12 -0.04
CA ARG A 70 2.86 8.58 0.09
C ARG A 70 1.42 9.01 -0.17
N LYS A 71 1.05 10.19 0.33
CA LYS A 71 -0.27 10.78 0.09
C LYS A 71 -0.18 12.04 -0.75
N TYR A 72 -1.02 12.15 -1.77
CA TYR A 72 -1.09 13.28 -2.70
C TYR A 72 -2.30 14.21 -2.41
N PRO A 73 -2.23 15.53 -2.67
CA PRO A 73 -1.03 16.33 -2.77
C PRO A 73 -0.47 16.53 -1.36
N GLY A 74 0.80 16.23 -1.14
CA GLY A 74 1.31 16.31 0.21
C GLY A 74 2.63 15.61 0.39
N ASP A 75 3.70 16.30 0.04
CA ASP A 75 5.06 15.91 0.41
C ASP A 75 5.36 16.14 1.91
N ARG A 76 4.33 16.15 2.78
CA ARG A 76 4.50 16.39 4.22
C ARG A 76 5.34 15.31 4.91
N MET A 77 5.55 14.16 4.28
CA MET A 77 6.43 13.11 4.80
C MET A 77 7.80 13.07 4.11
N GLY A 78 8.03 13.78 2.99
CA GLY A 78 9.31 13.86 2.23
C GLY A 78 9.94 12.55 1.73
N THR A 79 9.66 11.43 2.38
CA THR A 79 10.31 10.11 2.26
C THR A 79 9.30 8.97 2.19
N GLY A 80 7.99 9.26 2.33
CA GLY A 80 6.94 8.26 2.43
C GLY A 80 6.91 7.52 3.77
N VAL A 81 5.87 6.72 4.00
CA VAL A 81 5.73 5.85 5.16
C VAL A 81 6.05 4.43 4.75
N ARG A 82 7.03 3.82 5.42
CA ARG A 82 7.36 2.40 5.26
C ARG A 82 6.37 1.56 6.06
N VAL A 83 5.72 0.60 5.39
CA VAL A 83 4.79 -0.34 6.00
C VAL A 83 5.18 -1.75 5.63
N VAL A 84 5.21 -2.65 6.61
CA VAL A 84 5.35 -4.10 6.38
C VAL A 84 3.99 -4.74 6.57
N ILE A 85 3.51 -5.43 5.54
CA ILE A 85 2.21 -6.09 5.47
C ILE A 85 2.43 -7.60 5.49
N ASP A 86 1.78 -8.29 6.42
CA ASP A 86 1.67 -9.75 6.43
C ASP A 86 0.33 -10.13 5.79
N CYS A 87 0.39 -10.61 4.56
CA CYS A 87 -0.79 -10.97 3.77
C CYS A 87 -1.52 -12.19 4.36
N ALA A 88 -0.79 -13.14 4.93
CA ALA A 88 -1.36 -14.34 5.51
C ALA A 88 -2.12 -14.04 6.82
N ARG A 89 -1.55 -13.17 7.67
CA ARG A 89 -2.15 -12.76 8.94
C ARG A 89 -3.13 -11.59 8.80
N ARG A 90 -3.16 -10.94 7.64
CA ARG A 90 -3.95 -9.72 7.36
C ARG A 90 -3.63 -8.61 8.36
N THR A 91 -2.34 -8.46 8.66
CA THR A 91 -1.82 -7.43 9.55
C THR A 91 -0.81 -6.55 8.84
N ALA A 92 -0.53 -5.39 9.41
CA ALA A 92 0.48 -4.46 8.95
C ALA A 92 1.19 -3.81 10.13
N ARG A 93 2.38 -3.28 9.87
CA ARG A 93 3.17 -2.49 10.82
C ARG A 93 3.74 -1.27 10.10
N CYS A 94 3.46 -0.08 10.61
CA CYS A 94 3.99 1.17 10.09
C CYS A 94 5.26 1.55 10.86
N GLY A 95 6.42 1.61 10.18
CA GLY A 95 7.71 1.85 10.82
C GLY A 95 7.99 0.90 11.99
N ASP A 96 8.37 1.45 13.14
CA ASP A 96 8.58 0.72 14.41
C ASP A 96 7.32 0.62 15.28
N GLY A 97 6.15 0.93 14.72
CA GLY A 97 4.86 0.87 15.41
C GLY A 97 4.40 -0.55 15.77
N PRO A 98 3.26 -0.67 16.47
CA PRO A 98 2.66 -1.98 16.74
C PRO A 98 2.13 -2.64 15.46
N GLU A 99 1.97 -3.95 15.54
CA GLU A 99 1.21 -4.70 14.53
C GLU A 99 -0.29 -4.35 14.66
N ILE A 100 -0.92 -4.00 13.54
CA ILE A 100 -2.33 -3.61 13.43
C ILE A 100 -3.02 -4.42 12.34
N GLY A 101 -4.34 -4.54 12.38
CA GLY A 101 -5.10 -5.18 11.30
C GLY A 101 -5.13 -4.34 10.02
N LEU A 102 -5.20 -4.98 8.85
CA LEU A 102 -5.30 -4.26 7.57
C LEU A 102 -6.53 -3.37 7.46
N SER A 103 -7.63 -3.70 8.16
CA SER A 103 -8.85 -2.88 8.20
C SER A 103 -8.67 -1.50 8.84
N VAL A 104 -7.64 -1.32 9.68
CA VAL A 104 -7.36 -0.03 10.36
C VAL A 104 -6.10 0.65 9.83
N LEU A 105 -5.41 0.05 8.85
CA LEU A 105 -4.14 0.53 8.33
C LEU A 105 -4.25 1.96 7.78
N GLU A 106 -5.25 2.24 6.94
CA GLU A 106 -5.43 3.57 6.37
C GLU A 106 -5.61 4.63 7.47
N GLY A 107 -6.48 4.38 8.45
CA GLY A 107 -6.67 5.31 9.58
C GLY A 107 -5.39 5.53 10.40
N ALA A 108 -4.57 4.49 10.59
CA ALA A 108 -3.28 4.61 11.25
C ALA A 108 -2.31 5.49 10.45
N LEU A 109 -2.28 5.33 9.12
CA LEU A 109 -1.46 6.15 8.22
C LEU A 109 -1.91 7.61 8.22
N GLU A 110 -3.23 7.87 8.17
CA GLU A 110 -3.77 9.24 8.30
C GLU A 110 -3.35 9.90 9.63
N ALA A 111 -3.41 9.16 10.73
CA ALA A 111 -3.00 9.66 12.04
C ALA A 111 -1.50 10.01 12.09
N MET A 112 -0.65 9.28 11.36
CA MET A 112 0.78 9.61 11.23
C MET A 112 1.00 10.91 10.44
N LEU A 113 0.22 11.15 9.38
CA LEU A 113 0.31 12.38 8.59
C LEU A 113 -0.04 13.64 9.38
N VAL A 114 -1.00 13.54 10.30
CA VAL A 114 -1.40 14.67 11.18
C VAL A 114 -0.32 14.97 12.22
N ARG A 115 0.42 13.95 12.65
CA ARG A 115 1.37 14.04 13.77
C ARG A 115 2.72 14.67 13.42
N GLY A 116 3.06 14.82 12.13
CA GLY A 116 4.30 15.46 11.68
C GLY A 116 5.54 14.86 12.34
N TYR A 117 6.00 13.72 11.85
CA TYR A 117 7.29 13.16 12.26
C TYR A 117 8.46 14.00 11.74
#